data_AF-A0A7R9GS46-F1
#
_entry.id   AF-A0A7R9GS46-F1
#
_cell.length_a   1.000
_cell.length_b   1.000
_cell.length_c   1.000
_cell.angle_alpha   90.00
_cell.angle_beta   90.00
_cell.angle_gamma   90.00
#
_symmetry.space_group_name_H-M   'P 1'
#
loop_
_entity.id
_entity.type
_entity.pdbx_description
1 polymer ?
#
loop_
_entity_poly.entity_id
_entity_poly.type
_entity_poly.pdbx_seq_one_letter_code
_entity_poly.pdbx_strand_id
1 'polypeptide(L)'
;MSNFLEISLPILFKILAFFFNRQIVFFNLIGDGNLHLNVTSKEFDQEIFGLIEPFVFEWTSKLRGSVSAEHGIGFTKTKFIHFSKFHGSLNLMKGIKKMMDPKGILNPYKVLP
;
A
#
# COMPACT_ATOMS: atom_id res chain seq x y z
N MET A 1 18.38 -10.29 -10.44
CA MET A 1 18.91 -9.42 -9.37
C MET A 1 19.10 -7.96 -9.81
N SER A 2 19.31 -7.65 -11.10
CA SER A 2 19.49 -6.26 -11.60
C SER A 2 18.25 -5.34 -11.44
N ASN A 3 17.03 -5.87 -11.56
CA ASN A 3 15.80 -5.06 -11.52
C ASN A 3 15.48 -4.43 -10.14
N PHE A 4 15.97 -4.98 -9.02
CA PHE A 4 15.51 -4.50 -7.70
C PHE A 4 16.08 -3.13 -7.38
N LEU A 5 17.40 -2.95 -7.55
CA LEU A 5 18.06 -1.67 -7.34
C LEU A 5 17.51 -0.60 -8.29
N GLU A 6 17.25 -0.95 -9.55
CA GLU A 6 16.62 -0.04 -10.52
C GLU A 6 15.21 0.40 -10.11
N ILE A 7 14.45 -0.44 -9.41
CA ILE A 7 13.11 -0.11 -8.91
C ILE A 7 13.18 0.67 -7.59
N SER A 8 14.07 0.27 -6.68
CA SER A 8 14.14 0.80 -5.32
C SER A 8 14.90 2.13 -5.21
N LEU A 9 15.94 2.35 -6.03
CA LEU A 9 16.71 3.60 -6.00
C LEU A 9 15.88 4.84 -6.39
N PRO A 10 15.06 4.82 -7.46
CA PRO A 10 14.19 5.95 -7.79
C PRO A 10 13.15 6.23 -6.70
N ILE A 11 12.64 5.18 -6.04
CA ILE A 11 11.76 5.31 -4.87
C ILE A 11 12.50 6.05 -3.76
N LEU A 12 13.70 5.57 -3.39
CA LEU A 12 14.53 6.17 -2.36
C LEU A 12 14.84 7.63 -2.67
N PHE A 13 15.24 7.97 -3.90
CA PHE A 13 15.55 9.36 -4.27
C PHE A 13 14.32 10.27 -4.26
N LYS A 14 13.16 9.82 -4.74
CA LYS A 14 11.93 10.63 -4.71
C LYS A 14 11.41 10.82 -3.30
N ILE A 15 11.45 9.77 -2.49
CA ILE A 15 11.11 9.82 -1.07
C ILE A 15 12.08 10.78 -0.36
N LEU A 16 13.40 10.62 -0.50
CA LEU A 16 14.39 11.52 0.10
C LEU A 16 14.22 12.99 -0.32
N ALA A 17 13.91 13.25 -1.60
CA ALA A 17 13.64 14.60 -2.09
C ALA A 17 12.36 15.20 -1.48
N PHE A 18 11.36 14.36 -1.22
CA PHE A 18 10.10 14.76 -0.59
C PHE A 18 10.22 14.95 0.93
N PHE A 19 11.09 14.19 1.59
CA PHE A 19 11.24 14.12 3.04
C PHE A 19 12.53 14.80 3.55
N PHE A 20 12.91 15.94 2.96
CA PHE A 20 14.06 16.72 3.44
C PHE A 20 13.96 16.90 4.96
N ASN A 21 14.99 16.51 5.72
CA ASN A 21 15.03 16.45 7.21
C ASN A 21 14.26 15.32 7.94
N ARG A 22 13.91 14.20 7.30
CA ARG A 22 13.37 12.99 7.99
C ARG A 22 14.25 11.76 7.80
N GLN A 23 14.14 10.80 8.73
CA GLN A 23 14.78 9.49 8.59
C GLN A 23 13.81 8.51 7.94
N ILE A 24 14.23 7.92 6.82
CA ILE A 24 13.49 6.85 6.14
C ILE A 24 14.25 5.55 6.34
N VAL A 25 13.53 4.51 6.76
CA VAL A 25 14.08 3.17 6.97
C VAL A 25 13.37 2.20 6.04
N PHE A 26 14.18 1.42 5.32
CA PHE A 26 13.71 0.33 4.47
C PHE A 26 14.28 -0.97 4.99
N PHE A 27 13.43 -1.98 5.16
CA PHE A 27 13.87 -3.35 5.34
C PHE A 27 13.16 -4.24 4.34
N ASN A 28 13.85 -5.26 3.86
CA ASN A 28 13.39 -6.11 2.77
C ASN A 28 13.67 -7.57 3.04
N LEU A 29 12.76 -8.41 2.58
CA LEU A 29 13.04 -9.78 2.23
C LEU A 29 13.25 -9.81 0.71
N ILE A 30 14.51 -9.72 0.27
CA ILE A 30 14.84 -9.55 -1.16
C ILE A 30 14.37 -10.77 -2.00
N GLY A 31 14.16 -11.93 -1.37
CA GLY A 31 13.82 -13.19 -2.03
C GLY A 31 12.43 -13.23 -2.66
N ASP A 32 11.44 -12.50 -2.14
CA ASP A 32 10.05 -12.54 -2.61
C ASP A 32 9.56 -11.20 -3.20
N GLY A 33 10.41 -10.17 -3.19
CA GLY A 33 10.06 -8.84 -3.68
C GLY A 33 9.20 -8.01 -2.71
N ASN A 34 9.19 -8.36 -1.42
CA ASN A 34 8.44 -7.63 -0.40
C ASN A 34 9.28 -6.52 0.26
N LEU A 35 8.83 -5.26 0.06
CA LEU A 35 9.45 -4.05 0.58
C LEU A 35 8.66 -3.46 1.75
N HIS A 36 9.30 -3.40 2.91
CA HIS A 36 8.77 -2.72 4.08
C HIS A 36 9.36 -1.30 4.13
N LEU A 37 8.53 -0.35 3.69
CA LEU A 37 8.83 1.08 3.74
C LEU A 37 8.31 1.67 5.05
N ASN A 38 9.20 2.32 5.81
CA ASN A 38 8.84 3.07 7.01
C ASN A 38 9.44 4.47 6.94
N VAL A 39 8.61 5.48 7.20
CA VAL A 39 9.03 6.87 7.33
C VAL A 39 8.84 7.28 8.78
N THR A 40 9.90 7.80 9.39
CA THR A 40 9.88 8.18 10.80
C THR A 40 10.04 9.70 10.96
N SER A 41 9.29 10.26 11.90
CA SER A 41 9.33 11.67 12.29
C SER A 41 9.24 11.77 13.80
N LYS A 42 9.69 12.89 14.37
CA LYS A 42 9.58 13.14 15.82
C LYS A 42 8.12 13.20 16.29
N GLU A 43 7.25 13.73 15.44
CA GLU A 43 5.82 13.89 15.68
C GLU A 43 5.04 13.51 14.41
N PHE A 44 3.77 13.13 14.58
CA PHE A 44 2.88 12.86 13.45
C PHE A 44 2.50 14.17 12.75
N ASP A 45 2.60 14.16 11.43
CA ASP A 45 2.26 15.29 10.57
C ASP A 45 1.25 14.82 9.54
N GLN A 46 0.03 15.33 9.65
CA GLN A 46 -1.10 14.89 8.83
C GLN A 46 -0.97 15.34 7.37
N GLU A 47 -0.38 16.50 7.11
CA GLU A 47 -0.15 16.99 5.74
C GLU A 47 0.87 16.11 5.06
N ILE A 48 1.98 15.83 5.74
CA ILE A 48 3.00 14.93 5.22
C ILE A 48 2.40 13.54 4.98
N PHE A 49 1.70 12.96 5.95
CA PHE A 49 1.07 11.65 5.83
C PHE A 49 0.13 11.58 4.61
N GLY A 50 -0.70 12.61 4.41
CA GLY A 50 -1.61 12.74 3.27
C GLY A 50 -0.91 12.83 1.92
N LEU A 51 0.37 13.21 1.89
CA LEU A 51 1.19 13.20 0.68
C LEU A 51 1.90 11.85 0.47
N ILE A 52 2.30 11.15 1.54
CA ILE A 52 3.01 9.86 1.45
C ILE A 52 2.10 8.78 0.84
N GLU A 53 0.92 8.58 1.43
CA GLU A 53 0.07 7.43 1.10
C GLU A 53 -0.31 7.38 -0.39
N PRO A 54 -0.87 8.45 -0.99
CA PRO A 54 -1.24 8.42 -2.41
C PRO A 54 -0.01 8.24 -3.31
N PHE A 55 1.09 8.94 -3.01
CA PHE A 55 2.31 8.85 -3.81
C PHE A 55 2.86 7.42 -3.87
N VAL A 56 2.97 6.77 -2.71
CA VAL A 56 3.51 5.40 -2.63
C VAL A 56 2.57 4.43 -3.34
N PHE A 57 1.26 4.51 -3.12
CA PHE A 57 0.30 3.58 -3.74
C PHE A 57 0.20 3.75 -5.26
N GLU A 58 0.19 4.98 -5.77
CA GLU A 58 0.21 5.25 -7.20
C GLU A 58 1.49 4.71 -7.86
N TRP A 59 2.64 4.92 -7.21
CA TRP A 59 3.91 4.42 -7.71
C TRP A 59 3.93 2.89 -7.74
N THR A 60 3.53 2.23 -6.64
CA THR A 60 3.40 0.78 -6.58
C THR A 60 2.49 0.26 -7.70
N SER A 61 1.37 0.93 -7.96
CA SER A 61 0.44 0.57 -9.03
C SER A 61 1.04 0.69 -10.43
N LYS A 62 1.80 1.76 -10.72
CA LYS A 62 2.51 1.97 -12.00
C LYS A 62 3.50 0.83 -12.30
N LEU A 63 4.06 0.22 -11.26
CA LEU A 63 4.95 -0.93 -11.36
C LEU A 63 4.23 -2.28 -11.34
N ARG A 64 2.88 -2.29 -11.36
CA ARG A 64 2.04 -3.48 -11.20
C ARG A 64 2.30 -4.25 -9.91
N GLY A 65 2.68 -3.54 -8.84
CA GLY A 65 2.95 -4.08 -7.51
C GLY A 65 1.72 -4.15 -6.60
N SER A 66 1.92 -4.70 -5.39
CA SER A 66 0.89 -4.78 -4.35
C SER A 66 1.06 -3.70 -3.28
N VAL A 67 0.02 -2.92 -2.98
CA VAL A 67 0.00 -1.93 -1.87
C VAL A 67 -0.02 -2.59 -0.48
N SER A 68 -0.24 -3.90 -0.44
CA SER A 68 -0.09 -4.71 0.76
C SER A 68 0.38 -6.10 0.35
N ALA A 69 1.67 -6.38 0.53
CA ALA A 69 2.25 -7.68 0.24
C ALA A 69 1.74 -8.74 1.22
N GLU A 70 1.82 -8.44 2.53
CA GLU A 70 1.52 -9.42 3.59
C GLU A 70 0.49 -8.94 4.64
N HIS A 71 0.45 -7.66 4.99
CA HIS A 71 -0.38 -7.16 6.09
C HIS A 71 -1.90 -7.07 5.79
N GLY A 72 -2.32 -7.42 4.57
CA GLY A 72 -3.72 -7.35 4.15
C GLY A 72 -4.26 -5.92 4.00
N ILE A 73 -5.58 -5.79 3.83
CA ILE A 73 -6.24 -4.50 3.54
C ILE A 73 -6.83 -3.85 4.82
N GLY A 74 -7.51 -4.64 5.64
CA GLY A 74 -8.06 -4.19 6.93
C GLY A 74 -8.99 -2.98 6.78
N PHE A 75 -8.98 -2.09 7.76
CA PHE A 75 -9.70 -0.82 7.70
C PHE A 75 -8.90 0.22 6.89
N THR A 76 -7.63 0.38 7.24
CA THR A 76 -6.72 1.42 6.77
C THR A 76 -6.58 1.47 5.25
N LYS A 77 -6.47 0.31 4.58
CA LYS A 77 -6.19 0.27 3.14
C LYS A 77 -7.40 0.04 2.26
N THR A 78 -8.61 0.01 2.83
CA THR A 78 -9.86 -0.27 2.08
C THR A 78 -10.02 0.66 0.88
N LYS A 79 -9.71 1.95 1.07
CA LYS A 79 -9.80 2.97 0.03
C LYS A 79 -8.76 2.81 -1.08
N PHE A 80 -7.66 2.09 -0.82
CA PHE A 80 -6.50 1.98 -1.71
C PHE A 80 -6.41 0.64 -2.45
N ILE A 81 -7.31 -0.30 -2.20
CA ILE A 81 -7.28 -1.65 -2.80
C ILE A 81 -7.31 -1.63 -4.34
N HIS A 82 -7.89 -0.59 -4.94
CA HIS A 82 -7.98 -0.41 -6.39
C HIS A 82 -6.62 -0.22 -7.07
N PHE A 83 -5.58 0.20 -6.33
CA PHE A 83 -4.23 0.30 -6.85
C PHE A 83 -3.59 -1.06 -7.17
N SER A 84 -4.11 -2.16 -6.60
CA SER A 84 -3.57 -3.51 -6.80
C SER A 84 -4.60 -4.54 -7.27
N LYS A 85 -5.89 -4.20 -7.30
CA LYS A 85 -6.96 -5.11 -7.72
C LYS A 85 -7.83 -4.46 -8.79
N PHE A 86 -8.05 -5.21 -9.86
CA PHE A 86 -8.93 -4.81 -10.96
C PHE A 86 -10.41 -4.86 -10.54
N HIS A 87 -11.25 -4.05 -11.19
CA HIS A 87 -12.68 -3.95 -10.90
C HIS A 87 -13.41 -5.30 -10.92
N GLY A 88 -13.08 -6.19 -11.87
CA GLY A 88 -13.69 -7.53 -11.94
C GLY A 88 -13.44 -8.37 -10.69
N SER A 89 -12.19 -8.36 -10.18
CA SER A 89 -11.84 -9.07 -8.95
C SER A 89 -12.57 -8.49 -7.74
N LEU A 90 -12.67 -7.15 -7.64
CA LEU A 90 -13.39 -6.50 -6.56
C LEU A 90 -14.89 -6.82 -6.58
N ASN A 91 -15.51 -6.85 -7.76
CA ASN A 91 -16.90 -7.24 -7.92
C ASN A 91 -17.15 -8.69 -7.49
N LEU A 92 -16.26 -9.60 -7.86
CA LEU A 92 -16.32 -11.00 -7.41
C LEU A 92 -16.22 -11.10 -5.88
N MET A 93 -15.26 -10.42 -5.27
CA MET A 93 -15.10 -10.42 -3.80
C MET A 93 -16.35 -9.88 -3.10
N LYS A 94 -16.96 -8.81 -3.62
CA LYS A 94 -18.23 -8.26 -3.11
C LYS A 94 -19.37 -9.27 -3.25
N GLY A 95 -19.45 -9.98 -4.38
CA GLY A 95 -20.42 -11.06 -4.60
C GLY A 95 -20.30 -12.17 -3.55
N ILE A 96 -19.08 -12.65 -3.32
CA ILE A 96 -18.79 -13.67 -2.28
C ILE A 96 -19.18 -13.14 -0.90
N LYS A 97 -18.79 -11.91 -0.54
CA LYS A 97 -19.12 -11.31 0.75
C LYS A 97 -20.63 -11.23 0.96
N LYS A 98 -21.40 -10.80 -0.05
CA LYS A 98 -22.86 -10.69 0.02
C LYS A 98 -23.54 -12.07 0.15
N MET A 99 -23.00 -13.09 -0.52
CA MET A 99 -23.50 -14.46 -0.43
C MET A 99 -23.26 -15.06 0.96
N MET A 100 -22.06 -14.87 1.51
CA MET A 100 -21.65 -15.49 2.78
C MET A 100 -22.11 -14.70 4.03
N ASP A 101 -22.24 -13.38 3.93
CA ASP A 101 -22.65 -12.50 5.02
C ASP A 101 -23.63 -11.43 4.50
N PRO A 102 -24.88 -11.83 4.18
CA PRO A 102 -25.88 -10.91 3.62
C PRO A 102 -26.31 -9.80 4.58
N LYS A 103 -26.11 -9.99 5.90
CA LYS A 103 -26.41 -8.98 6.92
C LYS A 103 -25.23 -8.03 7.19
N GLY A 104 -24.05 -8.32 6.63
CA GLY A 104 -22.86 -7.48 6.79
C GLY A 104 -22.32 -7.40 8.22
N ILE A 105 -22.60 -8.39 9.08
CA ILE A 105 -22.22 -8.35 10.50
C ILE A 105 -20.77 -8.81 10.74
N LEU A 106 -20.20 -9.56 9.80
CA LEU A 106 -18.84 -10.07 9.92
C LEU A 106 -17.84 -8.99 9.47
N ASN A 107 -17.31 -8.26 10.44
CA ASN A 107 -16.21 -7.30 10.28
C ASN A 107 -16.54 -6.16 9.30
N PRO A 108 -17.58 -5.35 9.58
CA PRO A 108 -17.99 -4.24 8.72
C PRO A 108 -16.87 -3.20 8.57
N TYR A 109 -16.97 -2.41 7.49
CA TYR A 109 -16.07 -1.28 7.16
C TYR A 109 -14.64 -1.65 6.73
N LYS A 110 -14.34 -2.94 6.55
CA LYS A 110 -12.99 -3.43 6.25
C LYS A 110 -12.93 -4.17 4.92
N VAL A 111 -11.74 -4.22 4.35
CA VAL A 111 -11.32 -5.02 3.18
C VAL A 111 -11.92 -4.58 1.85
N LEU A 112 -13.24 -4.45 1.76
CA LEU A 112 -13.94 -4.13 0.51
C LEU A 112 -14.48 -2.69 0.53
N PRO A 113 -14.33 -1.95 -0.59
CA PRO A 113 -14.85 -0.59 -0.73
C PRO A 113 -16.36 -0.57 -0.93
#